data_AF-A0A1H7S175-F1
#
_entry.id   AF-A0A1H7S175-F1
#
_cell.length_a   1.000
_cell.length_b   1.000
_cell.length_c   1.000
_cell.angle_alpha   90.00
_cell.angle_beta   90.00
_cell.angle_gamma   90.00
#
_symmetry.space_group_name_H-M   'P 1'
#
loop_
_entity.id
_entity.type
_entity.pdbx_description
1 polymer ?
#
loop_
_entity_poly.entity_id
_entity_poly.type
_entity_poly.pdbx_seq_one_letter_code
_entity_poly.pdbx_strand_id
1 'polypeptide(L)'
;MAVFRTPEVAPGEYGDLFEFLMKELKLFKRQLVLMLKHVQTGESMVYQQAWYDFHLKDRLTQLLKADDYAAVAELPINKEGQTGIYIETRYVKSGKLVGMQLVEARPHEGGRYVGLTPASVFTDGDGERLLAFAQKLK
;
A
#
# COMPACT_ATOMS: atom_id res chain seq x y z
N MET A 1 -2.77 -1.28 -17.48
CA MET A 1 -2.86 -0.33 -16.36
C MET A 1 -1.50 0.35 -16.22
N ALA A 2 -1.47 1.67 -16.13
CA ALA A 2 -0.20 2.38 -15.90
C ALA A 2 -0.03 2.48 -14.38
N VAL A 3 0.62 1.47 -13.80
CA VAL A 3 0.93 1.39 -12.37
C VAL A 3 2.41 1.65 -12.24
N PHE A 4 2.81 2.72 -11.55
CA PHE A 4 4.21 2.86 -11.16
C PHE A 4 4.48 1.84 -10.07
N ARG A 5 5.59 1.11 -10.20
CA ARG A 5 5.97 0.03 -9.28
C ARG A 5 7.37 0.27 -8.76
N THR A 6 7.59 0.08 -7.46
CA THR A 6 8.96 0.09 -6.92
C THR A 6 9.76 -1.09 -7.46
N PRO A 7 11.08 -0.90 -7.71
CA PRO A 7 11.95 -2.00 -8.03
C PRO A 7 12.19 -2.88 -6.79
N GLU A 8 12.67 -4.09 -7.05
CA GLU A 8 13.20 -4.98 -6.03
C GLU A 8 14.57 -4.45 -5.56
N VAL A 9 14.76 -4.37 -4.24
CA VAL A 9 15.99 -3.84 -3.60
C VAL A 9 16.86 -4.95 -3.01
N ALA A 10 16.26 -6.10 -2.71
CA ALA A 10 16.91 -7.34 -2.33
C ALA A 10 15.98 -8.52 -2.68
N PRO A 11 16.45 -9.77 -2.73
CA PRO A 11 15.60 -10.91 -3.11
C PRO A 11 14.32 -11.02 -2.26
N GLY A 12 13.17 -10.80 -2.89
CA GLY A 12 11.85 -10.79 -2.26
C GLY A 12 11.49 -9.51 -1.49
N GLU A 13 12.31 -8.47 -1.57
CA GLU A 13 12.14 -7.20 -0.84
C GLU A 13 12.04 -6.02 -1.82
N TYR A 14 11.01 -5.19 -1.68
CA TYR A 14 10.74 -4.05 -2.55
C TYR A 14 10.84 -2.73 -1.79
N GLY A 15 11.13 -1.65 -2.54
CA GLY A 15 11.16 -0.30 -1.99
C GLY A 15 9.83 0.11 -1.34
N ASP A 16 9.92 0.95 -0.32
CA ASP A 16 8.79 1.42 0.50
C ASP A 16 7.85 2.37 -0.27
N LEU A 17 6.54 2.12 -0.19
CA LEU A 17 5.51 2.94 -0.84
C LEU A 17 5.58 4.41 -0.41
N PHE A 18 5.79 4.68 0.88
CA PHE A 18 5.81 6.05 1.36
C PHE A 18 7.00 6.83 0.78
N GLU A 19 8.20 6.24 0.82
CA GLU A 19 9.38 6.83 0.20
C GLU A 19 9.19 7.03 -1.31
N PHE A 20 8.61 6.06 -2.00
CA PHE A 20 8.35 6.13 -3.44
C PHE A 20 7.41 7.30 -3.79
N LEU A 21 6.31 7.44 -3.06
CA LEU A 21 5.34 8.52 -3.25
C LEU A 21 5.94 9.91 -2.95
N MET A 22 6.82 10.01 -1.94
CA MET A 22 7.35 11.29 -1.46
C MET A 22 8.59 11.75 -2.22
N LYS A 23 9.55 10.85 -2.48
CA LYS A 23 10.89 11.19 -2.98
C LYS A 23 11.00 11.02 -4.49
N GLU A 24 10.50 9.90 -5.01
CA GLU A 24 10.63 9.54 -6.42
C GLU A 24 9.52 10.18 -7.26
N LEU A 25 8.26 9.85 -6.96
CA LEU A 25 7.11 10.36 -7.71
C LEU A 25 6.71 11.78 -7.29
N LYS A 26 7.11 12.21 -6.08
CA LYS A 26 6.80 13.53 -5.50
C LYS A 26 5.30 13.86 -5.57
N LEU A 27 4.44 12.86 -5.40
CA LEU A 27 2.98 13.00 -5.48
C LEU A 27 2.41 13.70 -4.25
N PHE A 28 3.13 13.69 -3.14
CA PHE A 28 2.78 14.43 -1.94
C PHE A 28 3.87 15.43 -1.57
N LYS A 29 3.45 16.63 -1.17
CA LYS A 29 4.30 17.66 -0.60
C LYS A 29 3.94 17.89 0.86
N ARG A 30 4.95 18.12 1.69
CA ARG A 30 4.79 18.55 3.08
C ARG A 30 4.37 20.02 3.08
N GLN A 31 3.19 20.32 3.61
CA GLN A 31 2.75 21.70 3.84
C GLN A 31 2.97 22.12 5.31
N LEU A 32 2.75 21.18 6.24
CA LEU A 32 3.11 21.23 7.67
C LEU A 32 3.58 19.82 8.07
N VAL A 33 4.31 19.65 9.18
CA VAL A 33 4.92 18.37 9.60
C VAL A 33 3.93 17.19 9.58
N LEU A 34 2.65 17.45 9.89
CA LEU A 34 1.57 16.47 9.93
C LEU A 34 0.65 16.48 8.70
N MET A 35 0.86 17.39 7.75
CA MET A 35 -0.02 17.56 6.58
C MET A 35 0.73 17.29 5.29
N LEU A 36 0.60 16.05 4.83
CA LEU A 36 0.98 15.64 3.48
C LEU A 36 -0.17 15.93 2.52
N LYS A 37 0.13 16.72 1.48
CA LYS A 37 -0.84 17.19 0.49
C LYS A 37 -0.53 16.63 -0.87
N HIS A 38 -1.54 16.05 -1.52
CA HIS A 38 -1.42 15.57 -2.89
C HIS A 38 -1.16 16.76 -3.83
N VAL A 39 -0.16 16.65 -4.70
CA VAL A 39 0.32 17.79 -5.51
C VAL A 39 -0.72 18.30 -6.50
N GLN A 40 -1.54 17.41 -7.04
CA GLN A 40 -2.55 17.78 -8.03
C GLN A 40 -3.86 18.27 -7.39
N THR A 41 -4.31 17.62 -6.32
CA THR A 41 -5.65 17.88 -5.75
C THR A 41 -5.61 18.75 -4.49
N GLY A 42 -4.45 18.95 -3.88
CA GLY A 42 -4.31 19.68 -2.60
C GLY A 42 -4.91 18.94 -1.40
N GLU A 43 -5.38 17.71 -1.60
CA GLU A 43 -6.04 16.92 -0.58
C GLU A 43 -5.03 16.31 0.39
N SER A 44 -5.47 16.13 1.63
CA SER A 44 -4.63 15.45 2.62
C SER A 44 -4.55 13.96 2.33
N MET A 45 -3.35 13.39 2.51
CA MET A 45 -3.15 11.95 2.48
C MET A 45 -3.86 11.29 3.66
N VAL A 46 -4.46 10.13 3.41
CA VAL A 46 -4.99 9.22 4.43
C VAL A 46 -4.23 7.90 4.31
N TYR A 47 -3.84 7.35 5.46
CA TYR A 47 -3.13 6.08 5.58
C TYR A 47 -4.02 5.05 6.26
N GLN A 48 -4.04 3.83 5.73
CA GLN A 48 -4.75 2.70 6.34
C GLN A 48 -3.96 1.39 6.19
N GLN A 49 -4.22 0.45 7.08
CA GLN A 49 -3.61 -0.88 7.11
C GLN A 49 -4.69 -1.95 7.29
N ALA A 50 -4.68 -2.95 6.42
CA ALA A 50 -5.46 -4.18 6.58
C ALA A 50 -4.51 -5.30 7.00
N TRP A 51 -4.71 -5.85 8.19
CA TRP A 51 -3.82 -6.86 8.77
C TRP A 51 -4.29 -8.27 8.40
N TYR A 52 -3.36 -9.20 8.21
CA TYR A 52 -3.66 -10.56 7.76
C TYR A 52 -2.91 -11.61 8.55
N ASP A 53 -3.44 -12.82 8.63
CA ASP A 53 -2.70 -13.94 9.22
C ASP A 53 -1.44 -14.29 8.45
N PHE A 54 -0.35 -14.55 9.17
CA PHE A 54 0.96 -14.80 8.58
C PHE A 54 0.96 -15.96 7.57
N HIS A 55 0.13 -16.98 7.76
CA HIS A 55 0.00 -18.10 6.82
C HIS A 55 -0.54 -17.68 5.44
N LEU A 56 -1.18 -16.52 5.34
CA LEU A 56 -1.67 -15.96 4.08
C LEU A 56 -0.58 -15.20 3.30
N LYS A 57 0.63 -15.00 3.86
CA LYS A 57 1.71 -14.21 3.25
C LYS A 57 1.97 -14.56 1.79
N ASP A 58 2.21 -15.83 1.50
CA ASP A 58 2.54 -16.28 0.14
C ASP A 58 1.35 -16.11 -0.80
N ARG A 59 0.14 -16.41 -0.30
CA ARG A 59 -1.09 -16.27 -1.08
C ARG A 59 -1.36 -14.81 -1.42
N LEU A 60 -1.27 -13.90 -0.45
CA LEU A 60 -1.41 -12.45 -0.64
C LEU A 60 -0.37 -11.93 -1.63
N THR A 61 0.89 -12.34 -1.47
CA THR A 61 1.98 -11.94 -2.37
C THR A 61 1.69 -12.37 -3.80
N GLN A 62 1.25 -13.62 -4.01
CA GLN A 62 0.89 -14.13 -5.33
C GLN A 62 -0.28 -13.36 -5.95
N LEU A 63 -1.37 -13.17 -5.19
CA LEU A 63 -2.57 -12.48 -5.68
C LEU A 63 -2.26 -11.02 -6.05
N LEU A 64 -1.51 -10.31 -5.21
CA LEU A 64 -1.14 -8.92 -5.48
C LEU A 64 -0.16 -8.78 -6.67
N LYS A 65 0.77 -9.71 -6.84
CA LYS A 65 1.64 -9.75 -8.04
C LYS A 65 0.87 -10.04 -9.32
N ALA A 66 -0.25 -10.77 -9.22
CA ALA A 66 -1.16 -11.07 -10.32
C ALA A 66 -2.24 -9.99 -10.53
N ASP A 67 -2.23 -8.90 -9.74
CA ASP A 67 -3.28 -7.87 -9.74
C ASP A 67 -4.71 -8.42 -9.49
N ASP A 68 -4.84 -9.56 -8.80
CA ASP A 68 -6.11 -10.21 -8.48
C ASP A 68 -6.71 -9.64 -7.18
N TYR A 69 -7.11 -8.37 -7.25
CA TYR A 69 -7.66 -7.64 -6.10
C TYR A 69 -9.02 -8.18 -5.65
N ALA A 70 -9.78 -8.79 -6.57
CA ALA A 70 -11.04 -9.43 -6.23
C ALA A 70 -10.81 -10.60 -5.26
N ALA A 71 -9.84 -11.47 -5.54
CA ALA A 71 -9.51 -12.57 -4.63
C ALA A 71 -8.90 -12.08 -3.32
N VAL A 72 -8.10 -11.00 -3.32
CA VAL A 72 -7.57 -10.40 -2.07
C VAL A 72 -8.70 -9.90 -1.17
N ALA A 73 -9.74 -9.29 -1.76
CA ALA A 73 -10.90 -8.77 -1.02
C ALA A 73 -11.74 -9.85 -0.32
N GLU A 74 -11.61 -11.11 -0.72
CA GLU A 74 -12.33 -12.24 -0.11
C GLU A 74 -11.50 -12.91 1.01
N LEU A 75 -10.23 -12.51 1.21
CA LEU A 75 -9.41 -13.03 2.28
C LEU A 75 -9.80 -12.42 3.64
N PRO A 76 -9.78 -13.20 4.72
CA PRO A 76 -10.16 -12.70 6.04
C PRO A 76 -9.13 -11.69 6.55
N ILE A 77 -9.62 -10.50 6.90
CA ILE A 77 -8.84 -9.45 7.57
C ILE A 77 -8.80 -9.77 9.07
N ASN A 78 -7.60 -9.70 9.64
CA ASN A 78 -7.36 -9.92 11.05
C ASN A 78 -7.36 -8.58 11.83
N LYS A 79 -7.36 -8.63 13.16
CA LYS A 79 -7.31 -7.43 13.99
C LYS A 79 -5.98 -6.68 13.81
N GLU A 80 -6.07 -5.37 13.93
CA GLU A 80 -4.91 -4.49 13.86
C GLU A 80 -3.80 -4.89 14.85
N GLY A 81 -2.57 -4.93 14.34
CA GLY A 81 -1.37 -5.23 15.12
C GLY A 81 -1.26 -6.68 15.61
N GLN A 82 -2.20 -7.57 15.25
CA GLN A 82 -2.20 -8.95 15.73
C GLN A 82 -1.12 -9.81 15.06
N THR A 83 -0.66 -9.44 13.87
CA THR A 83 0.28 -10.22 13.05
C THR A 83 1.33 -9.31 12.41
N GLY A 84 2.38 -9.90 11.83
CA GLY A 84 3.46 -9.13 11.20
C GLY A 84 3.21 -8.75 9.74
N ILE A 85 2.06 -9.06 9.13
CA ILE A 85 1.80 -8.75 7.72
C ILE A 85 0.52 -7.93 7.53
N TYR A 86 0.60 -6.92 6.68
CA TYR A 86 -0.53 -6.06 6.36
C TYR A 86 -0.41 -5.50 4.95
N ILE A 87 -1.55 -5.23 4.32
CA ILE A 87 -1.60 -4.37 3.15
C ILE A 87 -1.75 -2.94 3.65
N GLU A 88 -0.78 -2.09 3.34
CA GLU A 88 -0.95 -0.66 3.51
C GLU A 88 -1.51 0.00 2.26
N THR A 89 -2.33 1.01 2.48
CA THR A 89 -2.97 1.80 1.43
C THR A 89 -2.84 3.29 1.74
N ARG A 90 -2.66 4.09 0.69
CA ARG A 90 -2.63 5.55 0.74
C ARG A 90 -3.73 6.11 -0.14
N TYR A 91 -4.54 7.02 0.42
CA TYR A 91 -5.64 7.69 -0.26
C TYR A 91 -5.51 9.20 -0.16
N VAL A 92 -6.31 9.90 -0.96
CA VAL A 92 -6.70 11.29 -0.68
C VAL A 92 -8.09 11.34 -0.04
N LYS A 93 -8.45 12.48 0.60
CA LYS A 93 -9.71 12.62 1.37
C LYS A 93 -10.98 12.33 0.56
N SER A 94 -10.99 12.58 -0.74
CA SER A 94 -12.05 12.20 -1.67
C SER A 94 -12.28 10.69 -1.79
N GLY A 95 -11.39 9.87 -1.23
CA GLY A 95 -11.47 8.42 -1.21
C GLY A 95 -10.65 7.74 -2.30
N LYS A 96 -10.12 8.49 -3.27
CA LYS A 96 -9.30 7.95 -4.36
C LYS A 96 -8.03 7.27 -3.83
N LEU A 97 -7.82 6.02 -4.24
CA LEU A 97 -6.63 5.23 -3.94
C LEU A 97 -5.45 5.78 -4.74
N VAL A 98 -4.36 6.10 -4.04
CA VAL A 98 -3.12 6.60 -4.63
C VAL A 98 -2.09 5.48 -4.75
N GLY A 99 -1.97 4.63 -3.73
CA GLY A 99 -1.10 3.47 -3.84
C GLY A 99 -1.28 2.48 -2.72
N MET A 100 -0.70 1.29 -2.90
CA MET A 100 -0.76 0.21 -1.92
C MET A 100 0.44 -0.73 -2.02
N GLN A 101 0.67 -1.45 -0.93
CA GLN A 101 1.75 -2.42 -0.84
C GLN A 101 1.47 -3.45 0.26
N LEU A 102 1.81 -4.72 0.03
CA LEU A 102 1.92 -5.71 1.11
C LEU A 102 3.26 -5.52 1.84
N VAL A 103 3.20 -5.37 3.15
CA VAL A 103 4.34 -5.12 4.02
C VAL A 103 4.42 -6.17 5.11
N GLU A 104 5.64 -6.54 5.47
CA GLU A 104 5.97 -7.33 6.63
C GLU A 104 6.72 -6.48 7.67
N ALA A 105 6.15 -6.37 8.87
CA ALA A 105 6.86 -5.91 10.05
C ALA A 105 7.76 -7.05 10.56
N ARG A 106 9.08 -6.82 10.56
CA ARG A 106 10.09 -7.74 11.07
C ARG A 106 10.72 -7.17 12.36
N PRO A 107 10.01 -7.25 13.50
CA PRO A 107 10.53 -6.73 14.77
C PRO A 107 11.82 -7.43 15.20
N HIS A 108 12.01 -8.69 14.81
CA HIS A 108 13.23 -9.47 15.05
C HIS A 108 14.44 -9.01 14.22
N GLU A 109 14.24 -8.20 13.19
CA GLU A 109 15.30 -7.60 12.37
C GLU A 109 15.47 -6.11 12.68
N GLY A 110 15.50 -5.75 13.97
CA GLY A 110 15.69 -4.35 14.39
C GLY A 110 14.50 -3.43 14.10
N GLY A 111 13.29 -3.98 14.00
CA GLY A 111 12.08 -3.18 13.74
C GLY A 111 11.90 -2.77 12.27
N ARG A 112 12.53 -3.50 11.34
CA ARG A 112 12.45 -3.23 9.91
C ARG A 112 11.04 -3.51 9.36
N TYR A 113 10.61 -2.68 8.41
CA TYR A 113 9.41 -2.91 7.61
C TYR A 113 9.85 -3.20 6.18
N VAL A 114 9.36 -4.29 5.61
CA VAL A 114 9.79 -4.79 4.30
C VAL A 114 8.60 -4.90 3.38
N GLY A 115 8.69 -4.25 2.21
CA GLY A 115 7.72 -4.45 1.13
C GLY A 115 7.87 -5.86 0.55
N LEU A 116 6.83 -6.68 0.65
CA LEU A 116 6.79 -8.05 0.07
C LEU A 116 6.35 -8.05 -1.40
N THR A 117 5.79 -6.94 -1.85
CA THR A 117 5.33 -6.71 -3.21
C THR A 117 5.80 -5.35 -3.69
N PRO A 118 5.91 -5.11 -5.01
CA PRO A 118 6.12 -3.77 -5.52
C PRO A 118 5.03 -2.83 -4.99
N ALA A 119 5.43 -1.66 -4.52
CA ALA A 119 4.49 -0.60 -4.18
C ALA A 119 3.77 -0.19 -5.47
N SER A 120 2.46 -0.41 -5.54
CA SER A 120 1.65 -0.11 -6.72
C SER A 120 1.03 1.27 -6.56
N VAL A 121 1.36 2.20 -7.46
CA VAL A 121 0.82 3.56 -7.48
C VAL A 121 -0.11 3.71 -8.68
N PHE A 122 -1.34 4.13 -8.41
CA PHE A 122 -2.42 4.17 -9.39
C PHE A 122 -2.57 5.57 -9.97
N THR A 123 -2.76 5.63 -11.29
CA THR A 123 -3.21 6.84 -11.96
C THR A 123 -4.72 7.04 -11.77
N ASP A 124 -5.21 8.24 -12.11
CA ASP A 124 -6.56 8.71 -11.80
C ASP A 124 -7.67 7.72 -12.16
N GLY A 125 -7.68 7.22 -13.40
CA GLY A 125 -8.71 6.29 -13.85
C GLY A 125 -8.61 4.88 -13.26
N ASP A 126 -7.41 4.47 -12.81
CA ASP A 126 -7.19 3.14 -12.20
C ASP A 126 -7.52 3.16 -10.70
N GLY A 127 -7.19 4.26 -10.01
CA GLY A 127 -7.47 4.44 -8.58
C GLY A 127 -8.96 4.47 -8.23
N GLU A 128 -9.78 5.03 -9.13
CA GLU A 128 -11.25 5.03 -8.97
C GLU A 128 -11.84 3.62 -9.12
N ARG A 129 -11.32 2.80 -10.05
CA ARG A 129 -11.79 1.42 -10.25
C ARG A 129 -11.48 0.51 -9.08
N LEU A 130 -10.40 0.79 -8.35
CA LEU A 130 -9.98 0.03 -7.18
C LEU A 130 -10.60 0.54 -5.88
N LEU A 131 -11.47 1.56 -5.93
CA LEU A 131 -12.12 2.11 -4.75
C LEU A 131 -12.93 1.07 -3.99
N ALA A 132 -13.69 0.22 -4.70
CA ALA A 132 -14.51 -0.82 -4.07
C ALA A 132 -13.65 -1.87 -3.35
N PHE A 133 -12.51 -2.24 -3.94
CA PHE A 133 -11.53 -3.12 -3.30
C PHE A 133 -10.94 -2.46 -2.05
N ALA A 134 -10.44 -1.23 -2.19
CA ALA A 134 -9.87 -0.45 -1.10
C ALA A 134 -10.84 -0.26 0.09
N GLN A 135 -12.13 -0.08 -0.19
CA GLN A 135 -13.15 0.05 0.86
C GLN A 135 -13.34 -1.23 1.67
N LYS A 136 -13.12 -2.42 1.08
CA LYS A 136 -13.16 -3.70 1.79
C LYS A 136 -11.96 -3.91 2.72
N LEU A 137 -10.88 -3.15 2.53
CA LEU A 137 -9.67 -3.19 3.37
C LEU A 137 -9.76 -2.31 4.62
N LYS A 138 -10.89 -1.63 4.83
CA LYS A 138 -11.12 -0.72 5.97
C LYS A 138 -11.70 -1.43 7.18
#